data_AF-A0A1C5WAQ7-F1
#
_entry.id   AF-A0A1C5WAQ7-F1
#
_cell.length_a   1.000
_cell.length_b   1.000
_cell.length_c   1.000
_cell.angle_alpha   90.00
_cell.angle_beta   90.00
_cell.angle_gamma   90.00
#
_symmetry.space_group_name_H-M   'P 1'
#
loop_
_entity.id
_entity.type
_entity.pdbx_description
1 polymer ?
#
loop_
_entity_poly.entity_id
_entity_poly.type
_entity_poly.pdbx_seq_one_letter_code
_entity_poly.pdbx_strand_id
1 'polypeptide(L)' 'MSMKIKVSYTKATEETLIMKLLAPIMSLFKVKKCEGTPPYHLIYFTPKKGGKADK' A
#
# COMPACT_ATOMS: atom_id res chain seq x y z
N MET A 1 -4.53 -15.52 -7.01
CA MET A 1 -4.42 -14.82 -5.71
C MET A 1 -4.19 -13.35 -5.96
N SER A 2 -4.89 -12.43 -5.28
CA SER A 2 -4.65 -10.98 -5.45
C SER A 2 -3.42 -10.55 -4.63
N MET A 3 -2.40 -10.00 -5.28
CA MET A 3 -1.17 -9.56 -4.63
C MET A 3 -1.44 -8.40 -3.67
N LYS A 4 -1.14 -8.59 -2.38
CA LYS A 4 -1.25 -7.54 -1.33
C LYS A 4 0.14 -6.98 -1.08
N ILE A 5 0.31 -5.66 -1.18
CA ILE A 5 1.58 -5.00 -0.85
C ILE A 5 1.45 -4.46 0.58
N LYS A 6 2.41 -4.82 1.43
CA LYS A 6 2.56 -4.29 2.79
C LYS A 6 3.91 -3.61 2.89
N VAL A 7 3.91 -2.35 3.29
CA VAL A 7 5.15 -1.59 3.49
C VAL A 7 5.23 -1.13 4.93
N SER A 8 6.36 -1.39 5.57
CA SER A 8 6.70 -0.87 6.89
C SER A 8 7.62 0.33 6.73
N TYR A 9 7.39 1.39 7.51
CA TYR A 9 8.20 2.60 7.50
C TYR A 9 8.30 3.17 8.93
N THR A 10 9.30 4.00 9.18
CA THR A 10 9.54 4.60 10.50
C THR A 10 9.39 6.12 10.48
N LYS A 11 9.75 6.79 9.38
CA LYS A 11 9.69 8.25 9.24
C LYS A 11 8.60 8.67 8.27
N ALA A 12 7.94 9.80 8.55
CA ALA A 12 6.92 10.35 7.65
C ALA A 12 7.46 10.70 6.24
N THR A 13 8.76 10.98 6.12
CA THR A 13 9.42 11.19 4.82
C THR A 13 9.43 9.93 3.96
N GLU A 14 9.62 8.76 4.56
CA GLU A 14 9.58 7.46 3.87
C GLU A 14 8.18 7.18 3.33
N GLU A 15 7.14 7.50 4.11
CA GLU A 15 5.75 7.39 3.67
C GLU A 15 5.50 8.18 2.37
N THR A 16 5.99 9.42 2.32
CA THR A 16 5.84 10.30 1.16
C THR A 16 6.55 9.72 -0.07
N LEU A 17 7.75 9.16 0.11
CA LEU A 17 8.50 8.50 -0.97
C LEU A 17 7.77 7.26 -1.49
N ILE A 18 7.23 6.43 -0.58
CA ILE A 18 6.46 5.24 -0.93
C ILE A 18 5.20 5.62 -1.74
N MET A 19 4.45 6.63 -1.29
CA MET A 19 3.26 7.10 -1.99
C MET A 19 3.59 7.67 -3.37
N LYS A 20 4.70 8.41 -3.51
CA LYS A 20 5.18 8.92 -4.80
C LYS A 20 5.61 7.79 -5.74
N LEU A 21 6.35 6.80 -5.23
CA LEU A 21 6.81 5.65 -6.00
C LEU A 21 5.63 4.82 -6.53
N LEU A 22 4.60 4.64 -5.71
CA LEU A 22 3.43 3.82 -6.06
C LEU A 22 2.31 4.62 -6.75
N ALA A 23 2.46 5.94 -6.90
CA ALA A 23 1.47 6.81 -7.55
C ALA A 23 0.96 6.27 -8.91
N PRO A 24 1.79 5.71 -9.81
CA PRO A 24 1.33 5.21 -11.11
C PRO A 24 0.31 4.06 -11.02
N ILE A 25 0.35 3.27 -9.94
CA ILE A 25 -0.51 2.11 -9.74
C ILE A 25 -1.50 2.29 -8.58
N MET A 26 -1.49 3.45 -7.93
CA MET A 26 -2.24 3.69 -6.69
C MET A 26 -3.76 3.58 -6.89
N SER A 27 -4.25 3.87 -8.10
CA SER A 27 -5.67 3.72 -8.46
C SER A 27 -6.19 2.29 -8.32
N LEU A 28 -5.32 1.29 -8.51
CA LEU A 28 -5.63 -0.14 -8.45
C LEU A 28 -5.82 -0.65 -7.01
N PHE A 29 -5.35 0.11 -6.01
CA PHE A 29 -5.33 -0.32 -4.62
C PHE A 29 -6.20 0.56 -3.73
N LYS A 30 -6.84 -0.06 -2.76
CA LYS A 30 -7.32 0.58 -1.53
C LYS A 30 -6.13 0.67 -0.57
N VAL A 31 -5.75 1.88 -0.23
CA VAL A 31 -4.64 2.16 0.69
C VAL A 31 -5.18 2.33 2.11
N LYS A 32 -4.57 1.65 3.08
CA LYS A 32 -4.89 1.80 4.52
C LYS A 32 -3.59 1.96 5.30
N LYS A 33 -3.49 3.04 6.07
CA LYS A 33 -2.41 3.24 7.05
C LYS A 33 -2.80 2.63 8.39
N CYS A 34 -1.82 2.09 9.12
CA CYS A 34 -2.01 1.53 10.44
C CYS A 34 -0.76 1.79 11.29
N GLU A 35 -0.95 2.00 12.58
CA GLU A 35 0.15 1.90 13.54
C GLU A 35 0.55 0.42 13.63
N GLY A 36 1.80 0.12 13.30
CA GLY A 36 2.36 -1.22 13.44
C GLY A 36 2.90 -1.43 14.85
N THR A 37 3.69 -2.48 15.02
CA THR A 37 4.50 -2.63 16.22
C THR A 37 5.54 -1.50 16.24
N PRO A 38 5.63 -0.68 17.30
CA PRO A 38 6.66 0.34 17.42
C PRO A 38 8.06 -0.24 17.16
N PRO A 39 8.95 0.47 16.43
CA PRO A 39 8.83 1.85 15.93
C PRO A 39 8.17 1.98 14.54
N TYR A 40 7.53 0.92 14.03
CA TYR A 40 7.08 0.86 12.65
C TYR A 40 5.62 1.30 12.45
N HIS A 41 5.40 2.10 11.43
CA HIS A 41 4.10 2.34 10.80
C HIS A 41 3.94 1.44 9.58
N LEU A 42 2.69 1.16 9.21
CA LEU A 42 2.35 0.25 8.13
C LEU A 42 1.45 0.91 7.10
N ILE A 43 1.69 0.61 5.83
CA ILE A 43 0.79 0.94 4.72
C ILE A 43 0.41 -0.36 4.03
N TYR A 44 -0.90 -0.60 3.93
CA TYR A 44 -1.47 -1.73 3.23
C TYR A 44 -2.08 -1.26 1.92
N PHE A 45 -1.63 -1.84 0.81
CA PHE A 45 -2.22 -1.68 -0.51
C PHE A 45 -2.97 -2.96 -0.85
N THR A 46 -4.29 -2.91 -0.70
CA THR A 46 -5.18 -4.03 -1.01
C THR A 46 -5.79 -3.79 -2.38
N PRO A 47 -5.67 -4.71 -3.36
CA PRO A 47 -6.30 -4.53 -4.66
C PRO A 47 -7.79 -4.23 -4.53
N LYS A 48 -8.27 -3.20 -5.24
CA LYS A 48 -9.72 -2.99 -5.39
C LYS A 48 -10.25 -4.18 -6.21
N LYS A 49 -11.40 -4.74 -5.84
CA LYS A 49 -12.11 -5.71 -6.70
C LYS A 49 -12.61 -4.96 -7.96
N GLY A 50 -11.72 -4.78 -8.92
CA GLY A 50 -11.92 -3.95 -10.12
C GLY A 50 -11.34 -4.57 -11.39
N GLY A 51 -11.10 -5.87 -11.37
CA GLY A 51 -10.83 -6.68 -12.53
C GLY A 51 -11.08 -8.11 -12.10
N LYS A 52 -12.20 -8.69 -12.55
CA LYS A 52 -12.20 -10.14 -12.77
C LYS A 52 -10.92 -10.39 -13.57
N ALA A 53 -10.10 -11.32 -13.14
CA ALA A 53 -9.20 -11.97 -14.08
C ALA A 53 -10.14 -12.55 -15.14
N ASP A 54 -10.30 -11.84 -16.24
CA ASP A 54 -11.01 -12.37 -17.39
C ASP A 54 -10.05 -13.41 -17.99
N LYS A 55 -10.42 -14.67 -17.76
CA LYS A 55 -9.90 -15.92 -18.31
C LYS A 55 -8.39 -16.17 -18.27
#